data_AF-A0A6G3WJZ2-F1
#
_entry.id   AF-A0A6G3WJZ2-F1
#
_cell.length_a   1.000
_cell.length_b   1.000
_cell.length_c   1.000
_cell.angle_alpha   90.00
_cell.angle_beta   90.00
_cell.angle_gamma   90.00
#
_symmetry.space_group_name_H-M   'P 1'
#
loop_
_entity.id
_entity.type
_entity.pdbx_description
1 polymer ?
#
loop_
_entity_poly.entity_id
_entity_poly.type
_entity_poly.pdbx_seq_one_letter_code
_entity_poly.pdbx_strand_id
1 'polypeptide(L)' 'GLAGAGITLERVVRGAFTREGGHAAARQLLDSGGPRPTCVFAVTDVMAVGALAALREAGVRVPEDMSLAGFDDIPVVREV' A
#
# COMPACT_ATOMS: atom_id res chain seq x y z
N GLY A 1 -1.05 -17.42 -6.32
CA GLY A 1 -0.42 -16.13 -5.94
C GLY A 1 -0.43 -15.18 -7.12
N LEU A 2 -0.20 -13.87 -6.90
CA LEU A 2 -0.35 -12.82 -7.92
C LEU A 2 0.34 -13.14 -9.26
N ALA A 3 1.56 -13.67 -9.24
CA ALA A 3 2.28 -14.08 -10.45
C ALA A 3 1.55 -15.19 -11.25
N GLY A 4 0.95 -16.17 -10.55
CA GLY A 4 0.14 -17.22 -11.19
C GLY A 4 -1.20 -16.71 -11.74
N ALA A 5 -1.62 -15.51 -11.33
CA ALA A 5 -2.77 -14.79 -11.91
C ALA A 5 -2.35 -13.82 -13.02
N GLY A 6 -1.08 -13.84 -13.46
CA GLY A 6 -0.56 -12.95 -14.51
C GLY A 6 -0.27 -11.52 -14.04
N ILE A 7 -0.29 -11.24 -12.73
CA ILE A 7 0.01 -9.92 -12.18
C ILE A 7 1.51 -9.77 -12.00
N THR A 8 2.10 -8.81 -12.71
CA THR A 8 3.50 -8.42 -12.55
C THR A 8 3.60 -7.28 -11.56
N LEU A 9 4.45 -7.42 -10.55
CA LEU A 9 4.73 -6.36 -9.59
C LEU A 9 5.74 -5.39 -10.21
N GLU A 10 5.30 -4.19 -10.54
CA GLU A 10 6.17 -3.15 -11.11
C GLU A 10 7.22 -2.64 -10.12
N ARG A 11 6.89 -2.66 -8.82
CA ARG A 11 7.78 -2.22 -7.76
C ARG A 11 7.49 -2.97 -6.47
N VAL A 12 8.55 -3.34 -5.76
CA VAL A 12 8.48 -3.98 -4.44
C VAL A 12 9.33 -3.19 -3.47
N VAL A 13 8.71 -2.64 -2.42
CA VAL A 13 9.39 -1.99 -1.31
C VAL A 13 9.26 -2.87 -0.08
N ARG A 14 10.38 -3.08 0.62
CA ARG A 14 10.41 -3.88 1.85
C ARG A 14 10.31 -2.96 3.05
N GLY A 15 9.47 -3.33 4.01
CA GLY A 15 9.30 -2.63 5.28
C GLY A 15 9.01 -3.63 6.40
N ALA A 16 9.02 -3.15 7.64
CA ALA A 16 8.58 -3.94 8.78
C ALA A 16 7.08 -4.25 8.69
N PHE A 17 6.64 -5.37 9.26
CA PHE A 17 5.22 -5.76 9.37
C PHE A 17 4.49 -4.95 10.45
N THR A 18 4.62 -3.63 10.41
CA THR A 18 4.02 -2.68 11.35
C THR A 18 3.38 -1.53 10.59
N ARG A 19 2.59 -0.70 11.29
CA ARG A 19 1.97 0.48 10.71
C ARG A 19 3.03 1.46 10.21
N GLU A 20 4.08 1.69 11.00
CA GLU A 20 5.20 2.57 10.66
C GLU A 20 5.98 2.03 9.46
N GLY A 21 6.15 0.71 9.38
CA GLY A 21 6.76 0.05 8.23
C GLY A 21 5.96 0.23 6.94
N GLY A 22 4.63 0.12 7.02
CA GLY A 22 3.73 0.40 5.89
C GLY A 22 3.77 1.86 5.45
N HIS A 23 3.78 2.79 6.40
CA HIS A 23 3.89 4.24 6.13
C HIS A 23 5.21 4.58 5.42
N ALA A 24 6.35 4.14 5.97
CA ALA A 24 7.65 4.37 5.38
C ALA A 24 7.78 3.76 3.96
N ALA A 25 7.25 2.56 3.76
CA ALA A 25 7.26 1.91 2.46
C ALA A 25 6.42 2.68 1.42
N ALA A 26 5.25 3.18 1.80
CA ALA A 26 4.41 3.99 0.92
C ALA A 26 5.06 5.35 0.59
N ARG A 27 5.73 5.99 1.55
CA ARG A 27 6.54 7.20 1.30
C ARG A 27 7.64 6.93 0.27
N GLN A 28 8.39 5.84 0.44
CA GLN A 28 9.43 5.46 -0.52
C GLN A 28 8.86 5.17 -1.92
N LEU A 29 7.68 4.55 -2.01
CA LEU A 29 6.99 4.32 -3.29
C LEU A 29 6.65 5.64 -4.00
N LEU A 30 6.19 6.66 -3.26
CA LEU A 30 5.85 7.98 -3.80
C LEU A 30 7.09 8.79 -4.19
N ASP A 31 8.17 8.69 -3.41
CA ASP A 31 9.42 9.44 -3.65
C ASP A 31 10.28 8.80 -4.76
N SER A 32 9.98 7.54 -5.10
CA SER A 32 10.04 6.88 -6.42
C SER A 32 10.81 7.48 -7.60
N GLY A 33 10.34 8.65 -8.05
CA GLY A 33 10.70 9.27 -9.32
C GLY A 33 10.20 8.57 -10.60
N GLY A 34 9.31 7.58 -10.51
CA GLY A 34 8.75 6.84 -11.66
C GLY A 34 7.24 7.02 -11.84
N PRO A 35 6.63 6.33 -12.83
CA PRO A 35 5.18 6.30 -12.97
C PRO A 35 4.50 5.93 -11.65
N ARG A 36 3.40 6.61 -11.32
CA ARG A 36 2.64 6.29 -10.13
C ARG A 36 1.92 4.94 -10.33
N PRO A 37 2.04 4.00 -9.38
CA PRO A 37 1.26 2.77 -9.46
C PRO A 37 -0.23 3.10 -9.34
N THR A 38 -1.07 2.29 -9.98
CA THR A 38 -2.54 2.40 -9.86
C THR A 38 -3.08 1.70 -8.62
N CYS A 39 -2.28 0.77 -8.05
CA CYS A 39 -2.64 0.00 -6.87
C CYS A 39 -1.40 -0.30 -6.02
N VAL A 40 -1.55 -0.19 -4.69
CA VAL A 40 -0.59 -0.69 -3.70
C VAL A 40 -1.18 -1.93 -3.04
N PHE A 41 -0.42 -3.01 -3.02
CA PHE A 41 -0.72 -4.20 -2.24
C PHE A 41 0.18 -4.26 -1.00
N ALA A 42 -0.39 -4.02 0.17
CA ALA A 42 0.28 -4.19 1.46
C ALA A 42 0.17 -5.63 1.92
N VAL A 43 1.29 -6.19 2.43
CA VAL A 43 1.38 -7.62 2.78
C VAL A 43 0.58 -7.98 4.03
N THR A 44 0.19 -6.99 4.84
CA THR A 44 -0.76 -7.14 5.95
C THR A 44 -1.65 -5.90 6.06
N ASP A 45 -2.82 -6.01 6.68
CA ASP A 45 -3.72 -4.86 6.89
C ASP A 45 -3.13 -3.79 7.82
N VAL A 46 -2.30 -4.17 8.81
CA VAL A 46 -1.59 -3.19 9.66
C VAL A 46 -0.66 -2.32 8.82
N MET A 47 0.04 -2.93 7.85
CA MET A 47 0.84 -2.17 6.90
C MET A 47 -0.04 -1.32 5.97
N ALA A 48 -1.22 -1.82 5.57
CA ALA A 48 -2.17 -1.08 4.74
C ALA A 48 -2.65 0.21 5.44
N VAL A 49 -2.97 0.15 6.74
CA VAL A 49 -3.32 1.35 7.53
C VAL A 49 -2.19 2.38 7.53
N GLY A 50 -0.95 1.92 7.68
CA GLY A 50 0.24 2.77 7.58
C GLY A 50 0.42 3.41 6.21
N ALA A 51 0.25 2.60 5.16
CA ALA A 51 0.31 3.07 3.79
C ALA A 51 -0.77 4.12 3.51
N LEU A 52 -2.03 3.85 3.89
CA LEU A 52 -3.14 4.79 3.73
C LEU A 52 -2.85 6.16 4.37
N ALA A 53 -2.26 6.17 5.56
CA ALA A 53 -1.84 7.41 6.22
C ALA A 53 -0.82 8.19 5.38
N ALA A 54 0.24 7.53 4.89
CA ALA A 54 1.24 8.16 4.03
C ALA A 54 0.66 8.69 2.71
N LEU A 55 -0.29 7.96 2.12
CA LEU A 55 -0.96 8.38 0.89
C LEU A 55 -1.80 9.64 1.12
N ARG A 56 -2.57 9.69 2.20
CA ARG A 56 -3.37 10.86 2.58
C ARG A 56 -2.50 12.08 2.87
N GLU A 57 -1.38 11.91 3.56
CA GLU A 57 -0.40 12.98 3.82
C GLU A 57 0.20 13.54 2.53
N ALA A 58 0.37 12.69 1.51
CA ALA A 58 0.82 13.10 0.19
C ALA A 58 -0.30 13.64 -0.72
N GLY A 59 -1.52 13.77 -0.22
CA GLY A 59 -2.69 14.24 -0.98
C GLY A 59 -3.19 13.25 -2.03
N VAL A 60 -2.83 11.96 -1.93
CA VAL A 60 -3.32 10.91 -2.82
C VAL A 60 -4.61 10.33 -2.24
N ARG A 61 -5.70 10.42 -3.00
CA ARG A 61 -7.00 9.90 -2.57
C ARG A 61 -7.11 8.41 -2.89
N VAL A 62 -7.67 7.66 -1.96
CA VAL A 62 -7.92 6.23 -2.08
C VAL A 62 -9.43 6.03 -2.01
N PRO A 63 -10.07 5.39 -3.00
CA PRO A 63 -9.47 4.72 -4.17
C PRO A 63 -9.29 5.59 -5.42
N GLU A 64 -9.67 6.88 -5.40
CA GLU A 64 -9.86 7.68 -6.62
C GLU A 64 -8.57 7.92 -7.43
N ASP A 65 -7.45 8.19 -6.74
CA ASP A 65 -6.17 8.42 -7.38
C ASP A 65 -5.30 7.15 -7.39
N MET A 66 -5.47 6.29 -6.38
CA MET A 66 -4.75 5.02 -6.24
C MET A 66 -5.53 4.04 -5.37
N SER A 67 -5.63 2.79 -5.82
CA SER A 67 -6.20 1.70 -5.01
C SER A 67 -5.21 1.22 -3.95
N LEU A 68 -5.73 0.75 -2.82
CA LEU A 68 -4.95 0.13 -1.75
C LEU A 68 -5.63 -1.16 -1.31
N ALA A 69 -4.88 -2.24 -1.28
CA ALA A 69 -5.33 -3.54 -0.78
C ALA A 69 -4.42 -3.99 0.37
N GLY A 70 -5.02 -4.50 1.44
CA GLY A 70 -4.35 -5.22 2.51
C GLY A 70 -4.49 -6.73 2.38
N PHE A 71 -4.06 -7.44 3.42
CA PHE A 71 -4.11 -8.89 3.53
C PHE A 71 -4.24 -9.28 5.02
N ASP A 72 -4.91 -10.40 5.30
CA ASP A 72 -5.26 -10.97 6.62
C ASP A 72 -6.62 -10.58 7.26
N ASP A 73 -7.42 -9.71 6.64
CA ASP A 73 -8.80 -9.35 7.04
C ASP A 73 -8.95 -9.10 8.56
N ILE A 74 -8.14 -8.19 9.09
CA ILE A 74 -8.19 -7.78 10.49
C ILE A 74 -9.47 -6.94 10.70
N PRO A 75 -10.34 -7.28 11.66
CA PRO A 75 -11.67 -6.67 11.81
C PRO A 75 -11.69 -5.14 11.85
N VAL A 76 -10.62 -4.51 12.36
CA VAL A 76 -10.47 -3.04 12.47
C VAL A 76 -10.42 -2.33 11.11
N VAL A 77 -10.06 -3.02 10.02
CA VAL A 77 -9.88 -2.38 8.70
C VAL A 77 -11.18 -2.27 7.89
N ARG A 78 -12.27 -2.85 8.39
CA ARG A 78 -13.59 -2.76 7.75
C ARG A 78 -14.35 -1.47 8.05
N GLU A 79 -13.86 -0.65 8.99
CA GLU A 79 -14.58 0.53 9.52
C GLU A 79 -13.98 1.89 9.11
N VAL A 80 -13.04 1.94 8.15
CA VAL A 80 -12.40 3.18 7.67
C VAL A 80 -12.88 3.64 6.30
#